data_AF-A0A0C9V9R0-F1
#
_entry.id   AF-A0A0C9V9R0-F1
#
_cell.length_a   1.000
_cell.length_b   1.000
_cell.length_c   1.000
_cell.angle_alpha   90.00
_cell.angle_beta   90.00
_cell.angle_gamma   90.00
#
_symmetry.space_group_name_H-M   'P 1'
#
loop_
_entity.id
_entity.type
_entity.pdbx_description
1 polymer ?
#
loop_
_entity_poly.entity_id
_entity_poly.type
_entity_poly.pdbx_seq_one_letter_code
_entity_poly.pdbx_strand_id
1 'polypeptide(L)'
;KVEIRVQSRVFISTQGKPLTSAKGPKQLLQGVLHAMLGHWVLFKAGWLHRDVNIGNVLLMMEPEARKSIEKFELGEYYFNECNGFIIDGDLAVRWNDITHEDAQRRSGTPPFMSINLINSLVRGGEIYHTPIDDLESFVWVLLWAMFNI
;
A
#
# COMPACT_ATOMS: atom_id res chain seq x y z
N LYS A 1 -3.38 -20.85 -19.47
CA LYS A 1 -1.90 -20.99 -19.41
C LYS A 1 -1.56 -21.82 -18.19
N VAL A 2 -0.61 -22.76 -18.29
CA VAL A 2 -0.09 -23.50 -17.12
C VAL A 2 0.73 -22.51 -16.29
N GLU A 3 0.43 -22.40 -15.01
CA GLU A 3 1.13 -21.53 -14.07
C GLU A 3 2.31 -22.31 -13.46
N ILE A 4 3.54 -21.88 -13.73
CA ILE A 4 4.75 -22.48 -13.15
C ILE A 4 5.06 -21.71 -11.86
N ARG A 5 4.97 -22.37 -10.71
CA ARG A 5 5.28 -21.77 -9.41
C ARG A 5 6.68 -22.18 -8.97
N VAL A 6 7.53 -21.20 -8.68
CA VAL A 6 8.86 -21.39 -8.11
C VAL A 6 8.85 -20.90 -6.67
N GLN A 7 9.41 -21.69 -5.76
CA GLN A 7 9.55 -21.25 -4.38
C GLN A 7 10.64 -20.18 -4.30
N SER A 8 10.25 -18.98 -3.88
CA SER A 8 11.14 -17.85 -3.66
C SER A 8 11.10 -17.44 -2.19
N ARG A 9 12.22 -16.91 -1.66
CA ARG A 9 12.29 -16.30 -0.33
C ARG A 9 13.01 -14.97 -0.44
N VAL A 10 12.38 -13.92 0.07
CA VAL A 10 12.95 -12.57 0.15
C VAL A 10 13.18 -12.24 1.61
N PHE A 11 14.38 -11.78 1.95
CA PHE A 11 14.72 -11.28 3.28
C PHE A 11 14.92 -9.78 3.21
N ILE A 12 14.22 -9.04 4.07
CA ILE A 12 14.26 -7.58 4.14
C ILE A 12 14.88 -7.22 5.50
N SER A 13 15.89 -6.36 5.50
CA SER A 13 16.57 -5.93 6.74
C SER A 13 15.72 -5.00 7.60
N THR A 14 14.83 -4.23 6.97
CA THR A 14 13.88 -3.33 7.63
C THR A 14 12.89 -4.14 8.46
N GLN A 15 12.87 -3.89 9.76
CA GLN A 15 11.96 -4.57 10.67
C GLN A 15 10.70 -3.73 10.88
N GLY A 16 9.55 -4.37 10.68
CA GLY A 16 8.25 -3.77 10.90
C GLY A 16 7.42 -4.53 11.93
N LYS A 17 6.43 -3.83 12.48
CA LYS A 17 5.38 -4.40 13.31
C LYS A 17 4.02 -4.01 12.75
N PRO A 18 2.95 -4.77 13.06
CA PRO A 18 1.61 -4.49 12.54
C PRO A 18 1.17 -3.06 12.85
N LEU A 19 0.43 -2.42 11.93
CA LEU A 19 -0.13 -1.08 12.15
C LEU A 19 -1.00 -1.01 13.42
N THR A 20 -1.65 -2.11 13.78
CA THR A 20 -2.48 -2.23 14.99
C THR A 20 -1.70 -2.08 16.30
N SER A 21 -0.37 -2.15 16.27
CA SER A 21 0.48 -1.92 17.43
C SER A 21 0.81 -0.43 17.69
N ALA A 22 0.13 0.49 16.99
CA ALA A 22 0.29 1.91 17.19
C ALA A 22 -0.02 2.30 18.63
N LYS A 23 0.83 3.15 19.23
CA LYS A 23 0.65 3.63 20.61
C LYS A 23 -0.46 4.69 20.76
N GLY A 24 -1.07 5.12 19.65
CA GLY A 24 -2.14 6.10 19.64
C GLY A 24 -2.39 6.72 18.26
N PRO A 25 -3.40 7.61 18.14
CA PRO A 25 -3.87 8.13 16.86
C PRO A 25 -2.80 8.81 16.01
N LYS A 26 -1.87 9.54 16.66
CA LYS A 26 -0.75 10.18 15.97
C LYS A 26 0.14 9.17 15.27
N GLN A 27 0.57 8.11 15.96
CA GLN A 27 1.48 7.12 15.40
C GLN A 27 0.78 6.30 14.30
N LEU A 28 -0.51 6.00 14.50
CA LEU A 28 -1.34 5.37 13.48
C LEU A 28 -1.37 6.20 12.19
N LEU A 29 -1.72 7.49 12.30
CA LEU A 29 -1.79 8.40 11.16
C LEU A 29 -0.43 8.57 10.47
N GLN A 30 0.65 8.72 11.25
CA GLN A 30 2.01 8.79 10.72
C GLN A 30 2.40 7.49 9.98
N GLY A 31 2.01 6.32 10.50
CA GLY A 31 2.26 5.03 9.87
C GLY A 31 1.61 4.93 8.49
N VAL A 32 0.30 5.24 8.43
CA VAL A 32 -0.46 5.25 7.17
C VAL A 32 0.11 6.28 6.20
N LEU A 33 0.35 7.51 6.65
CA LEU A 33 0.91 8.57 5.80
C LEU A 33 2.26 8.19 5.21
N HIS A 34 3.18 7.65 6.01
CA HIS A 34 4.49 7.22 5.51
C HIS A 34 4.41 6.03 4.55
N ALA A 35 3.46 5.11 4.76
CA ALA A 35 3.20 4.05 3.81
C ALA A 35 2.62 4.60 2.49
N MET A 36 1.76 5.62 2.53
CA MET A 36 1.29 6.33 1.33
C MET A 36 2.43 7.03 0.58
N LEU A 37 3.42 7.59 1.28
CA LEU A 37 4.62 8.13 0.62
C LEU A 37 5.45 7.03 -0.02
N GLY A 38 5.60 5.88 0.64
CA GLY A 38 6.25 4.70 0.05
C GLY A 38 5.53 4.24 -1.23
N HIS A 39 4.20 4.23 -1.21
CA HIS A 39 3.37 3.98 -2.38
C HIS A 39 3.58 5.02 -3.48
N TRP A 40 3.64 6.31 -3.14
CA TRP A 40 3.94 7.38 -4.11
C TRP A 40 5.27 7.15 -4.83
N VAL A 41 6.30 6.74 -4.08
CA VAL A 41 7.63 6.43 -4.64
C VAL A 41 7.55 5.24 -5.60
N LEU A 42 6.80 4.19 -5.22
CA LEU A 42 6.54 3.03 -6.07
C LEU A 42 5.82 3.43 -7.37
N PHE A 43 4.79 4.29 -7.26
CA PHE A 43 4.07 4.83 -8.40
C PHE A 43 4.95 5.64 -9.34
N LYS A 44 5.79 6.54 -8.80
CA LYS A 44 6.76 7.32 -9.57
C LYS A 44 7.79 6.45 -10.28
N ALA A 45 8.13 5.30 -9.71
CA ALA A 45 8.96 4.28 -10.36
C ALA A 45 8.22 3.47 -11.45
N GLY A 46 6.93 3.73 -11.67
CA GLY A 46 6.13 3.14 -12.74
C GLY A 46 5.25 1.97 -12.30
N TRP A 47 5.03 1.76 -11.01
CA TRP A 47 4.35 0.57 -10.47
C TRP A 47 3.08 0.89 -9.68
N LEU A 48 2.03 0.09 -9.86
CA LEU A 48 0.85 0.06 -8.99
C LEU A 48 1.02 -1.03 -7.94
N HIS A 49 0.53 -0.82 -6.72
CA HIS A 49 0.68 -1.80 -5.63
C HIS A 49 -0.39 -2.89 -5.69
N ARG A 50 -1.65 -2.48 -5.87
CA ARG A 50 -2.84 -3.34 -6.07
C ARG A 50 -3.31 -4.18 -4.90
N ASP A 51 -2.56 -4.24 -3.81
CA ASP A 51 -3.01 -4.91 -2.59
C ASP A 51 -2.61 -4.15 -1.31
N VAL A 52 -3.02 -2.89 -1.26
CA VAL A 52 -2.94 -2.11 -0.02
C VAL A 52 -4.00 -2.67 0.96
N ASN A 53 -3.56 -3.22 2.08
CA ASN A 53 -4.41 -3.75 3.13
C ASN A 53 -3.73 -3.62 4.50
N ILE A 54 -4.43 -3.97 5.58
CA ILE A 54 -3.91 -3.82 6.95
C ILE A 54 -2.61 -4.60 7.22
N GLY A 55 -2.43 -5.76 6.59
CA GLY A 55 -1.23 -6.59 6.74
C GLY A 55 -0.02 -6.02 6.02
N ASN A 56 -0.25 -5.22 4.98
CA ASN A 56 0.79 -4.69 4.11
C ASN A 56 1.26 -3.28 4.50
N VAL A 57 0.60 -2.66 5.49
CA VAL A 57 1.04 -1.39 6.09
C VAL A 57 1.66 -1.68 7.46
N LEU A 58 2.95 -1.42 7.60
CA LEU A 58 3.71 -1.68 8.82
C LEU A 58 4.22 -0.41 9.47
N LEU A 59 4.34 -0.43 10.80
CA LEU A 59 5.11 0.55 11.55
C LEU A 59 6.56 0.11 11.63
N MET A 60 7.49 1.06 11.55
CA MET A 60 8.90 0.80 11.85
C MET A 60 9.06 0.39 13.33
N MET A 61 9.87 -0.63 13.59
CA MET A 61 10.27 -0.98 14.96
C MET A 61 11.07 0.15 15.60
N GLU A 62 12.02 0.71 14.83
CA GLU A 62 12.85 1.85 15.19
C GLU A 62 12.66 2.92 14.10
N PRO A 63 12.03 4.07 14.42
CA PRO A 63 11.91 5.16 13.46
C PRO A 63 13.28 5.65 13.00
N GLU A 64 13.40 5.95 11.70
CA GLU A 64 14.66 6.34 11.10
C GLU A 64 14.50 7.61 10.28
N ALA A 65 15.45 8.54 10.39
CA ALA A 65 15.50 9.69 9.51
C ALA A 65 15.68 9.22 8.05
N ARG A 66 14.73 9.60 7.18
CA ARG A 66 14.82 9.35 5.74
C ARG A 66 14.80 10.66 4.98
N LYS A 67 15.63 10.75 3.94
CA LYS A 67 15.59 11.89 3.04
C LYS A 67 14.24 11.90 2.34
N SER A 68 13.49 12.99 2.47
CA SER A 68 12.26 13.15 1.73
C SER A 68 12.58 13.14 0.23
N ILE A 69 11.83 12.34 -0.53
CA ILE A 69 12.05 12.19 -1.97
C ILE A 69 11.49 13.40 -2.72
N GLU A 70 10.49 14.07 -2.14
CA GLU A 70 9.94 15.34 -2.62
C GLU A 70 9.61 16.25 -1.43
N LYS A 71 9.54 17.57 -1.65
CA LYS A 71 9.10 18.49 -0.60
C LYS A 71 7.59 18.36 -0.44
N PHE A 72 7.16 17.70 0.65
CA PHE A 72 5.77 17.70 1.08
C PHE A 72 5.59 18.73 2.20
N GLU A 73 4.74 19.72 1.97
CA GLU A 73 4.39 20.75 2.97
C GLU A 73 3.29 20.24 3.92
N LEU A 74 3.53 19.10 4.59
CA LEU A 74 2.66 18.61 5.67
C LEU A 74 3.20 18.95 7.08
N GLY A 75 4.32 19.68 7.14
CA GLY A 75 4.96 20.17 8.37
C GLY A 75 5.99 19.22 8.97
N GLU A 76 7.04 19.77 9.58
CA GLU A 76 8.17 19.02 10.16
C GLU A 76 7.74 17.93 11.16
N TYR A 77 6.63 18.15 11.87
CA TYR A 77 6.07 17.22 12.85
C TYR A 77 5.79 15.81 12.31
N TYR A 78 5.50 15.69 11.02
CA TYR A 78 5.19 14.43 10.38
C TYR A 78 6.39 13.77 9.70
N PHE A 79 7.48 14.50 9.40
CA PHE A 79 8.55 14.00 8.51
C PHE A 79 9.95 13.94 9.14
N ASN A 80 10.09 14.13 10.45
CA ASN A 80 11.41 14.00 11.10
C ASN A 80 12.00 12.59 10.95
N GLU A 81 11.16 11.57 11.13
CA GLU A 81 11.56 10.16 11.05
C GLU A 81 10.45 9.35 10.37
N CYS A 82 10.87 8.43 9.50
CA CYS A 82 9.99 7.45 8.89
C CYS A 82 9.49 6.49 9.97
N ASN A 83 8.18 6.48 10.17
CA ASN A 83 7.51 5.68 11.19
C ASN A 83 6.70 4.51 10.61
N GLY A 84 6.53 4.45 9.29
CA GLY A 84 5.78 3.38 8.64
C GLY A 84 6.15 3.22 7.18
N PHE A 85 5.81 2.07 6.62
CA PHE A 85 6.15 1.70 5.26
C PHE A 85 5.15 0.67 4.73
N ILE A 86 5.07 0.57 3.40
CA ILE A 86 4.29 -0.45 2.71
C ILE A 86 5.20 -1.61 2.29
N ILE A 87 4.65 -2.82 2.31
CA ILE A 87 5.30 -4.07 1.88
C ILE A 87 4.41 -4.83 0.90
N ASP A 88 4.94 -5.93 0.39
CA ASP A 88 4.22 -6.93 -0.41
C ASP A 88 3.75 -6.41 -1.78
N GLY A 89 4.73 -6.28 -2.68
CA GLY A 89 4.51 -5.92 -4.08
C GLY A 89 4.30 -7.11 -5.00
N ASP A 90 3.90 -8.29 -4.50
CA ASP A 90 3.77 -9.49 -5.34
C ASP A 90 2.65 -9.36 -6.40
N LEU A 91 1.68 -8.49 -6.14
CA LEU A 91 0.60 -8.13 -7.07
C LEU A 91 0.90 -6.86 -7.88
N ALA A 92 2.08 -6.26 -7.70
CA ALA A 92 2.43 -5.01 -8.34
C ALA A 92 2.61 -5.18 -9.86
N VAL A 93 2.13 -4.20 -10.62
CA VAL A 93 2.24 -4.19 -12.09
C VAL A 93 2.69 -2.84 -12.58
N ARG A 94 3.30 -2.81 -13.77
CA ARG A 94 3.65 -1.56 -14.44
C ARG A 94 2.38 -0.82 -14.83
N TRP A 95 2.23 0.41 -14.35
CA TRP A 95 1.02 1.20 -14.63
C TRP A 95 0.97 1.73 -16.08
N ASN A 96 2.14 1.86 -16.70
CA ASN A 96 2.31 2.32 -18.09
C ASN A 96 2.27 1.17 -19.12
N ASP A 97 2.09 -0.09 -18.69
CA ASP A 97 2.07 -1.22 -19.62
C ASP A 97 0.65 -1.39 -20.20
N ILE A 98 0.54 -1.11 -21.49
CA ILE A 98 -0.71 -1.00 -22.26
C ILE A 98 -1.43 -2.36 -22.38
N THR A 99 -0.71 -3.45 -22.19
CA THR A 99 -1.27 -4.80 -22.39
C THR A 99 -2.31 -5.17 -21.32
N HIS A 100 -2.26 -4.58 -20.13
CA HIS A 100 -3.18 -4.77 -18.99
C HIS A 100 -3.57 -6.23 -18.63
N GLU A 101 -3.03 -7.28 -19.25
CA GLU A 101 -3.42 -8.68 -19.01
C GLU A 101 -3.25 -9.07 -17.53
N ASP A 102 -2.14 -8.65 -16.92
CA ASP A 102 -1.89 -8.88 -15.50
C ASP A 102 -2.67 -7.90 -14.59
N ALA A 103 -2.99 -6.70 -15.09
CA ALA A 103 -3.83 -5.70 -14.40
C ALA A 103 -5.31 -6.13 -14.33
N GLN A 104 -5.77 -6.93 -15.30
CA GLN A 104 -7.12 -7.48 -15.35
C GLN A 104 -7.33 -8.68 -14.39
N ARG A 105 -6.25 -9.28 -13.88
CA ARG A 105 -6.38 -10.34 -12.87
C ARG A 105 -7.02 -9.77 -11.62
N ARG A 106 -8.02 -10.48 -11.09
CA ARG A 106 -8.62 -10.14 -9.79
C ARG A 106 -7.52 -10.17 -8.72
N SER A 107 -7.29 -9.03 -8.09
CA SER A 107 -6.26 -8.81 -7.08
C SER A 107 -6.84 -7.98 -5.94
N GLY A 108 -6.18 -8.00 -4.79
CA GLY A 108 -6.55 -7.18 -3.65
C GLY A 108 -7.44 -7.90 -2.64
N THR A 109 -7.46 -7.33 -1.44
CA THR A 109 -8.17 -7.86 -0.28
C THR A 109 -9.56 -7.20 -0.19
N PRO A 110 -10.70 -7.93 -0.31
CA PRO A 110 -12.01 -7.31 -0.57
C PRO A 110 -12.47 -6.20 0.39
N PRO A 111 -12.26 -6.29 1.73
CA PRO A 111 -12.58 -5.20 2.64
C PRO A 111 -11.81 -3.89 2.40
N PHE A 112 -10.69 -3.92 1.66
CA PHE A 112 -9.82 -2.78 1.40
C PHE A 112 -9.82 -2.39 -0.08
N MET A 113 -10.55 -3.08 -0.95
CA MET A 113 -10.66 -2.70 -2.36
C MET A 113 -11.46 -1.40 -2.51
N SER A 114 -11.11 -0.62 -3.53
CA SER A 114 -11.90 0.56 -3.89
C SER A 114 -13.31 0.18 -4.32
N ILE A 115 -14.26 1.09 -4.13
CA ILE A 115 -15.65 0.93 -4.56
C ILE A 115 -15.72 0.69 -6.08
N ASN A 116 -14.85 1.35 -6.86
CA ASN A 116 -14.78 1.18 -8.31
C ASN A 116 -14.39 -0.25 -8.71
N LEU A 117 -13.40 -0.83 -8.04
CA LEU A 117 -12.97 -2.21 -8.28
C LEU A 117 -14.04 -3.21 -7.87
N ILE A 118 -14.67 -3.02 -6.70
CA ILE A 118 -15.78 -3.86 -6.24
C ILE A 118 -16.95 -3.82 -7.22
N ASN A 119 -17.35 -2.63 -7.69
CA ASN A 119 -18.43 -2.49 -8.66
C ASN A 119 -18.12 -3.17 -9.99
N SER A 120 -16.88 -3.06 -10.47
CA SER A 120 -16.42 -3.71 -11.70
C SER A 120 -16.43 -5.25 -11.56
N LEU A 121 -15.98 -5.75 -10.40
CA LEU A 121 -16.02 -7.18 -10.04
C LEU A 121 -17.45 -7.72 -10.02
N VAL A 122 -18.38 -7.02 -9.38
CA VAL A 122 -19.78 -7.44 -9.23
C VAL A 122 -20.50 -7.43 -10.59
N ARG A 123 -20.21 -6.45 -11.44
CA ARG A 123 -20.84 -6.33 -12.77
C ARG A 123 -20.21 -7.24 -13.82
N GLY A 124 -19.13 -7.96 -13.48
CA GLY A 124 -18.38 -8.78 -14.43
C GLY A 124 -17.70 -7.96 -15.53
N GLY A 125 -17.44 -6.68 -15.27
CA GLY A 125 -16.77 -5.79 -16.21
C GLY A 125 -15.25 -5.98 -16.20
N GLU A 126 -14.59 -5.32 -17.14
CA GLU A 126 -13.13 -5.21 -17.11
C GLU A 126 -12.67 -4.44 -15.87
N ILE A 127 -11.60 -4.92 -15.25
CA ILE A 127 -11.05 -4.33 -14.03
C ILE A 127 -9.86 -3.48 -14.41
N TYR A 128 -9.97 -2.17 -14.14
CA TYR A 128 -8.91 -1.21 -14.35
C TYR A 128 -8.47 -0.65 -13.00
N HIS A 129 -7.37 -1.20 -12.47
CA HIS A 129 -6.76 -0.68 -11.25
C HIS A 129 -5.94 0.56 -11.57
N THR A 130 -6.16 1.62 -10.80
CA THR A 130 -5.49 2.91 -10.94
C THR A 130 -4.77 3.27 -9.63
N PRO A 131 -3.86 4.27 -9.64
CA PRO A 131 -3.26 4.77 -8.41
C PRO A 131 -4.31 5.28 -7.40
N ILE A 132 -5.45 5.76 -7.88
CA ILE A 132 -6.54 6.27 -7.04
C ILE A 132 -7.16 5.13 -6.23
N ASP A 133 -7.26 3.93 -6.80
CA ASP A 133 -7.80 2.78 -6.10
C ASP A 133 -6.91 2.36 -4.92
N ASP A 134 -5.58 2.38 -5.10
CA ASP A 134 -4.64 2.16 -3.99
C ASP A 134 -4.75 3.25 -2.91
N LEU A 135 -4.98 4.51 -3.29
CA LEU A 135 -5.21 5.61 -2.34
C LEU A 135 -6.52 5.43 -1.55
N GLU A 136 -7.59 4.96 -2.19
CA GLU A 136 -8.83 4.62 -1.51
C GLU A 136 -8.64 3.47 -0.51
N SER A 137 -7.83 2.46 -0.87
CA SER A 137 -7.45 1.39 0.04
C SER A 137 -6.76 1.88 1.31
N PHE A 138 -5.93 2.92 1.26
CA PHE A 138 -5.35 3.53 2.47
C PHE A 138 -6.41 4.16 3.39
N VAL A 139 -7.50 4.71 2.84
CA VAL A 139 -8.63 5.19 3.63
C VAL A 139 -9.31 4.03 4.36
N TRP A 140 -9.55 2.91 3.66
CA TRP A 140 -10.09 1.70 4.27
C TRP A 140 -9.18 1.11 5.36
N VAL A 141 -7.86 1.13 5.16
CA VAL A 141 -6.89 0.72 6.18
C VAL A 141 -6.97 1.61 7.41
N LEU A 142 -7.01 2.94 7.23
CA LEU A 142 -7.12 3.88 8.34
C LEU A 142 -8.41 3.66 9.13
N LEU A 143 -9.56 3.57 8.44
CA LEU A 143 -10.86 3.32 9.07
C LEU A 143 -10.85 2.00 9.83
N TRP A 144 -10.40 0.92 9.19
CA TRP A 144 -10.33 -0.39 9.83
C TRP A 144 -9.45 -0.33 11.10
N ALA A 145 -8.28 0.28 11.02
CA ALA A 145 -7.37 0.40 12.14
C ALA A 145 -7.95 1.23 13.29
N MET A 146 -8.68 2.31 12.99
CA MET A 146 -9.34 3.14 14.02
C MET A 146 -10.39 2.37 14.84
N PHE A 147 -11.02 1.33 14.29
CA PHE A 147 -12.01 0.52 15.00
C PHE A 147 -11.43 -0.74 15.68
N ASN A 148 -10.13 -1.02 15.47
CA ASN A 148 -9.49 -2.25 15.94
C ASN A 148 -8.20 -2.01 16.76
N ILE A 149 -7.94 -0.77 17.18
CA ILE A 149 -6.81 -0.36 18.05
C ILE A 149 -7.36 0.23 19.36
#